data_AF-A0A6J2RE74-F1
#
_entry.id   AF-A0A6J2RE74-F1
#
_cell.length_a   1.000
_cell.length_b   1.000
_cell.length_c   1.000
_cell.angle_alpha   90.00
_cell.angle_beta   90.00
_cell.angle_gamma   90.00
#
_symmetry.space_group_name_H-M   'P 1'
#
loop_
_entity.id
_entity.type
_entity.pdbx_description
1 polymer ?
#
loop_
_entity_poly.entity_id
_entity_poly.type
_entity_poly.pdbx_seq_one_letter_code
_entity_poly.pdbx_strand_id
1 'polypeptide(L)'
;MADVVVQSDRKSGGIVIDDDWPGYSLDLFSYPAHYSGDLDCVVIPHGVIMDRTEPQNDQSTEDVHIVGAEDLSFLAGKNVLIVEAIVGTGKTMKTLLKHVEAFGPKMIKVAGLLVKRVPHNSACLPDYVGFEIPDQFVVGYALDYNEYFRDLNHICVISESGKTKYKI
;
A
#
# COMPACT_ATOMS: atom_id res chain seq x y z
N MET A 1 -2.27 -4.41 -35.33
CA MET A 1 -1.21 -4.15 -34.32
C MET A 1 -1.06 -2.65 -34.23
N ALA A 2 -1.65 -2.06 -33.18
CA ALA A 2 -1.45 -0.65 -32.87
C ALA A 2 -0.67 -0.63 -31.56
N ASP A 3 0.60 -0.26 -31.64
CA ASP A 3 1.46 -0.06 -30.50
C ASP A 3 0.93 1.14 -29.71
N VAL A 4 0.43 0.88 -28.50
CA VAL A 4 0.10 1.92 -27.53
C VAL A 4 1.43 2.47 -27.03
N VAL A 5 1.82 3.62 -27.57
CA VAL A 5 2.89 4.45 -27.01
C VAL A 5 2.40 4.96 -25.65
N VAL A 6 2.87 4.33 -24.58
CA VAL A 6 2.68 4.83 -23.22
C VAL A 6 3.60 6.03 -23.04
N GLN A 7 3.03 7.23 -23.08
CA GLN A 7 3.74 8.47 -22.79
C GLN A 7 4.21 8.46 -21.33
N SER A 8 5.52 8.58 -21.14
CA SER A 8 6.20 8.61 -19.85
C SER A 8 6.23 10.04 -19.27
N ASP A 9 5.08 10.60 -18.90
CA ASP A 9 5.07 11.83 -18.11
C ASP A 9 5.13 11.49 -16.63
N ARG A 10 6.37 11.42 -16.12
CA ARG A 10 6.69 11.33 -14.68
C ARG A 10 6.24 12.60 -13.97
N LYS A 11 5.03 12.61 -13.40
CA LYS A 11 4.71 13.37 -12.19
C LYS A 11 3.64 12.65 -11.37
N SER A 12 4.02 11.57 -10.69
CA SER A 12 3.30 11.15 -9.49
C SER A 12 3.46 12.27 -8.47
N GLY A 13 2.38 12.97 -8.13
CA GLY A 13 2.40 14.14 -7.22
C GLY A 13 2.64 13.80 -5.74
N GLY A 14 3.12 12.60 -5.43
CA GLY A 14 3.33 12.12 -4.06
C GLY A 14 4.65 12.56 -3.43
N ILE A 15 4.80 12.29 -2.14
CA ILE A 15 6.03 12.57 -1.39
C ILE A 15 7.04 11.44 -1.66
N VAL A 16 8.23 11.77 -2.13
CA VAL A 16 9.30 10.80 -2.35
C VAL A 16 10.16 10.72 -1.08
N ILE A 17 10.25 9.53 -0.49
CA ILE A 17 11.18 9.22 0.60
C ILE A 17 12.42 8.62 -0.03
N ASP A 18 13.62 9.18 0.20
CA ASP A 18 14.85 8.73 -0.46
C ASP A 18 15.29 7.32 -0.02
N ASP A 19 15.98 6.59 -0.91
CA ASP A 19 16.50 5.23 -0.64
C ASP A 19 17.55 5.20 0.47
N ASP A 20 18.36 6.26 0.57
CA ASP A 20 19.43 6.38 1.57
C ASP A 20 18.95 7.01 2.90
N TRP A 21 17.65 7.30 3.02
CA TRP A 21 17.10 7.91 4.24
C TRP A 21 16.94 6.85 5.34
N PRO A 22 17.53 7.07 6.54
CA PRO A 22 17.56 6.04 7.59
C PRO A 22 16.23 5.86 8.34
N GLY A 23 15.22 6.71 8.09
CA GLY A 23 14.03 6.80 8.92
C GLY A 23 14.26 7.61 10.20
N TYR A 24 13.17 7.84 10.94
CA TYR A 24 13.26 8.46 12.25
C TYR A 24 13.54 7.43 13.34
N SER A 25 14.33 7.83 14.36
CA SER A 25 14.55 7.00 15.55
C SER A 25 13.24 6.70 16.28
N LEU A 26 13.10 5.46 16.74
CA LEU A 26 11.97 5.01 17.55
C LEU A 26 11.84 5.77 18.87
N ASP A 27 12.96 6.26 19.43
CA ASP A 27 12.99 7.03 20.69
C ASP A 27 12.22 8.36 20.61
N LEU A 28 11.87 8.81 19.41
CA LEU A 28 11.10 10.03 19.17
C LEU A 28 9.58 9.79 19.20
N PHE A 29 9.12 8.54 19.27
CA PHE A 29 7.71 8.18 19.14
C PHE A 29 7.24 7.21 20.22
N SER A 30 5.94 7.22 20.49
CA SER A 30 5.28 6.21 21.30
C SER A 30 4.67 5.14 20.40
N TYR A 31 4.91 3.87 20.73
CA TYR A 31 4.35 2.72 20.03
C TYR A 31 4.08 1.57 21.03
N PRO A 32 3.24 0.57 20.68
CA PRO A 32 2.91 -0.51 21.59
C PRO A 32 4.16 -1.25 22.10
N ALA A 33 4.31 -1.33 23.42
CA ALA A 33 5.52 -1.87 24.06
C ALA A 33 5.83 -3.32 23.68
N HIS A 34 4.83 -4.09 23.25
CA HIS A 34 5.00 -5.49 22.83
C HIS A 34 5.73 -5.65 21.48
N TYR A 35 5.88 -4.55 20.71
CA TYR A 35 6.72 -4.49 19.50
C TYR A 35 8.14 -3.96 19.78
N SER A 36 8.52 -3.78 21.05
CA SER A 36 9.86 -3.33 21.39
C SER A 36 10.92 -4.33 20.89
N GLY A 37 11.83 -3.86 20.03
CA GLY A 37 12.85 -4.69 19.39
C GLY A 37 12.40 -5.38 18.09
N ASP A 38 11.16 -5.13 17.65
CA ASP A 38 10.61 -5.72 16.42
C ASP A 38 10.59 -4.73 15.24
N LEU A 39 10.88 -3.45 15.48
CA LEU A 39 10.90 -2.37 14.48
C LEU A 39 12.31 -1.77 14.38
N ASP A 40 12.71 -1.32 13.18
CA ASP A 40 14.00 -0.64 12.97
C ASP A 40 13.87 0.88 13.05
N CYS A 41 12.85 1.46 12.39
CA CYS A 41 12.62 2.90 12.36
C CYS A 41 11.18 3.26 11.98
N VAL A 42 10.79 4.51 12.25
CA VAL A 42 9.57 5.11 11.70
C VAL A 42 9.87 5.71 10.34
N VAL A 43 9.18 5.26 9.30
CA VAL A 43 9.28 5.79 7.93
C VAL A 43 8.29 6.93 7.73
N ILE A 44 7.05 6.76 8.18
CA ILE A 44 6.03 7.80 8.08
C ILE A 44 5.35 7.96 9.44
N PRO A 45 5.55 9.10 10.12
CA PRO A 45 4.87 9.38 11.36
C PRO A 45 3.36 9.53 11.16
N HIS A 46 2.55 9.00 12.08
CA HIS A 46 1.10 9.16 12.08
C HIS A 46 0.63 10.61 11.82
N GLY A 47 1.29 11.61 12.41
CA GLY A 47 0.90 13.03 12.22
C GLY A 47 1.03 13.54 10.78
N VAL A 48 1.73 12.83 9.90
CA VAL A 48 1.82 13.15 8.46
C VAL A 48 0.65 12.55 7.69
N ILE A 49 0.09 11.45 8.17
CA ILE A 49 -1.09 10.79 7.62
C ILE A 49 -2.27 11.09 8.55
N MET A 50 -2.89 12.25 8.37
CA MET A 50 -4.10 12.60 9.13
C MET A 50 -5.33 12.01 8.48
N ASP A 51 -5.70 10.80 8.89
CA ASP A 51 -7.05 10.31 8.68
C ASP A 51 -8.01 10.90 9.72
N ARG A 52 -9.20 11.32 9.28
CA ARG A 52 -10.27 11.79 10.16
C ARG A 52 -11.25 10.67 10.53
N THR A 53 -11.06 9.47 9.99
CA THR A 53 -11.86 8.30 10.33
C THR A 53 -11.18 7.44 11.39
N GLU A 54 -11.85 7.23 12.51
CA GLU A 54 -11.44 6.24 13.51
C GLU A 54 -11.78 4.83 12.97
N PRO A 55 -10.86 3.86 13.00
CA PRO A 55 -11.13 2.51 12.54
C PRO A 55 -12.24 1.87 13.37
N GLN A 56 -13.33 1.48 12.71
CA GLN A 56 -14.46 0.80 13.34
C GLN A 56 -14.52 -0.64 12.81
N ASN A 57 -13.91 -1.55 13.59
CA ASN A 57 -13.82 -3.00 13.43
C ASN A 57 -12.87 -3.55 12.34
N ASP A 58 -11.84 -4.29 12.79
CA ASP A 58 -10.93 -5.09 11.97
C ASP A 58 -11.48 -6.53 11.82
N GLN A 59 -11.92 -6.88 10.61
CA GLN A 59 -12.00 -8.28 10.17
C GLN A 59 -11.29 -8.39 8.81
N SER A 60 -10.10 -9.00 8.80
CA SER A 60 -9.36 -9.33 7.57
C SER A 60 -9.48 -10.83 7.24
N THR A 61 -9.52 -11.17 5.95
CA THR A 61 -9.49 -12.55 5.44
C THR A 61 -8.25 -12.76 4.56
N GLU A 62 -7.58 -13.91 4.69
CA GLU A 62 -6.18 -14.17 4.28
C GLU A 62 -5.90 -14.55 2.81
N ASP A 63 -6.79 -14.31 1.85
CA ASP A 63 -6.51 -14.63 0.44
C ASP A 63 -6.84 -13.46 -0.48
N VAL A 64 -6.07 -13.30 -1.57
CA VAL A 64 -6.47 -12.45 -2.72
C VAL A 64 -7.59 -13.18 -3.50
N HIS A 65 -8.68 -13.43 -2.81
CA HIS A 65 -10.00 -13.56 -3.40
C HIS A 65 -10.61 -12.16 -3.37
N ILE A 66 -11.27 -11.74 -4.46
CA ILE A 66 -12.16 -10.59 -4.38
C ILE A 66 -13.36 -11.07 -3.54
N VAL A 67 -13.20 -11.04 -2.22
CA VAL A 67 -14.23 -11.47 -1.26
C VAL A 67 -15.33 -10.42 -1.29
N GLY A 68 -16.50 -10.81 -1.78
CA GLY A 68 -17.71 -9.99 -1.70
C GLY A 68 -18.40 -9.64 -3.01
N ALA A 69 -17.81 -9.92 -4.18
CA ALA A 69 -18.52 -9.73 -5.46
C ALA A 69 -17.84 -10.47 -6.61
N GLU A 70 -18.25 -11.71 -6.88
CA GLU A 70 -17.97 -12.35 -8.18
C GLU A 70 -18.66 -11.60 -9.33
N ASP A 71 -19.74 -10.87 -9.02
CA ASP A 71 -20.44 -9.98 -9.94
C ASP A 71 -20.25 -8.51 -9.57
N LEU A 72 -19.43 -7.81 -10.36
CA LEU A 72 -19.21 -6.36 -10.28
C LEU A 72 -20.03 -5.60 -11.34
N SER A 73 -21.11 -6.16 -11.87
CA SER A 73 -21.96 -5.52 -12.90
C SER A 73 -22.48 -4.14 -12.49
N PHE A 74 -22.63 -3.86 -11.20
CA PHE A 74 -23.00 -2.53 -10.69
C PHE A 74 -21.97 -1.43 -11.00
N LEU A 75 -20.74 -1.78 -11.38
CA LEU A 75 -19.69 -0.86 -11.82
C LEU A 75 -19.88 -0.40 -13.28
N ALA A 76 -20.73 -1.07 -14.06
CA ALA A 76 -20.94 -0.74 -15.46
C ALA A 76 -21.34 0.73 -15.65
N GLY A 77 -20.63 1.44 -16.53
CA GLY A 77 -20.84 2.87 -16.79
C GLY A 77 -20.52 3.82 -15.63
N LYS A 78 -19.94 3.32 -14.52
CA LYS A 78 -19.52 4.14 -13.37
C LYS A 78 -18.06 4.57 -13.48
N ASN A 79 -17.72 5.66 -12.79
CA ASN A 79 -16.33 6.00 -12.52
C ASN A 79 -15.90 5.27 -11.25
N VAL A 80 -14.84 4.47 -11.33
CA VAL A 80 -14.34 3.62 -10.25
C VAL A 80 -12.99 4.14 -9.79
N LEU A 81 -12.83 4.34 -8.48
CA LEU A 81 -11.54 4.61 -7.84
C LEU A 81 -11.17 3.40 -6.98
N ILE A 82 -10.10 2.72 -7.36
CA ILE A 82 -9.50 1.64 -6.57
C ILE A 82 -8.53 2.28 -5.58
N VAL A 83 -8.65 1.92 -4.30
CA VAL A 83 -7.78 2.44 -3.22
C VAL A 83 -6.97 1.29 -2.66
N GLU A 84 -5.64 1.41 -2.71
CA GLU A 84 -4.70 0.41 -2.21
C GLU A 84 -3.80 1.01 -1.13
N ALA A 85 -3.51 0.20 -0.11
CA ALA A 85 -2.58 0.60 0.94
C ALA A 85 -1.14 0.62 0.41
N ILE A 86 -0.74 -0.38 -0.37
CA ILE A 86 0.63 -0.50 -0.88
C ILE A 86 0.71 -1.14 -2.26
N VAL A 87 1.44 -0.49 -3.17
CA VAL A 87 1.70 -0.99 -4.52
C VAL A 87 3.18 -1.36 -4.63
N GLY A 88 3.43 -2.67 -4.70
CA GLY A 88 4.77 -3.24 -4.91
C GLY A 88 5.06 -3.54 -6.38
N THR A 89 5.09 -4.83 -6.73
CA THR A 89 5.39 -5.31 -8.10
C THR A 89 4.29 -5.02 -9.15
N GLY A 90 3.14 -4.49 -8.72
CA GLY A 90 1.98 -4.23 -9.59
C GLY A 90 1.22 -5.48 -10.08
N LYS A 91 1.62 -6.70 -9.68
CA LYS A 91 0.95 -7.95 -10.09
C LYS A 91 -0.51 -8.01 -9.61
N THR A 92 -0.77 -7.73 -8.33
CA THR A 92 -2.12 -7.70 -7.74
C THR A 92 -3.00 -6.68 -8.46
N MET A 93 -2.50 -5.45 -8.62
CA MET A 93 -3.21 -4.39 -9.33
C MET A 93 -3.54 -4.76 -10.77
N LYS A 94 -2.62 -5.39 -11.50
CA LYS A 94 -2.86 -5.82 -12.88
C LYS A 94 -3.98 -6.86 -12.96
N THR A 95 -4.05 -7.78 -12.00
CA THR A 95 -5.13 -8.78 -11.93
C THR A 95 -6.47 -8.11 -11.59
N LEU A 96 -6.48 -7.22 -10.60
CA LEU A 96 -7.68 -6.50 -10.18
C LEU A 96 -8.23 -5.61 -11.30
N LEU A 97 -7.39 -4.82 -11.96
CA LEU A 97 -7.79 -3.96 -13.08
C LEU A 97 -8.43 -4.77 -14.20
N LYS A 98 -7.79 -5.86 -14.64
CA LYS A 98 -8.35 -6.75 -15.67
C LYS A 98 -9.72 -7.30 -15.29
N HIS A 99 -9.92 -7.63 -14.01
CA HIS A 99 -11.19 -8.12 -13.52
C HIS A 99 -12.26 -7.03 -13.55
N VAL A 100 -11.96 -5.83 -13.03
CA VAL A 100 -12.90 -4.69 -13.00
C VAL A 100 -13.24 -4.18 -14.40
N GLU A 101 -12.26 -4.13 -15.32
CA GLU A 101 -12.45 -3.73 -16.71
C GLU A 101 -13.47 -4.61 -17.45
N ALA A 102 -13.56 -5.89 -17.10
CA ALA A 102 -14.49 -6.84 -17.73
C ALA A 102 -15.97 -6.47 -17.52
N PHE A 103 -16.29 -5.63 -16.53
CA PHE A 103 -17.65 -5.18 -16.22
C PHE A 103 -18.02 -3.84 -16.89
N GLY A 104 -17.16 -3.29 -17.74
CA GLY A 104 -17.44 -2.08 -18.53
C GLY A 104 -17.67 -0.79 -17.72
N PRO A 105 -16.81 -0.46 -16.73
CA PRO A 105 -16.87 0.85 -16.08
C PRO A 105 -16.58 1.97 -17.08
N LYS A 106 -17.10 3.17 -16.82
CA LYS A 106 -16.83 4.37 -17.63
C LYS A 106 -15.38 4.83 -17.48
N MET A 107 -14.81 4.67 -16.29
CA MET A 107 -13.45 5.06 -15.96
C MET A 107 -12.96 4.23 -14.80
N ILE A 108 -11.67 3.90 -14.79
CA ILE A 108 -10.97 3.34 -13.63
C ILE A 108 -9.79 4.24 -13.32
N LYS A 109 -9.62 4.56 -12.03
CA LYS A 109 -8.46 5.25 -11.47
C LYS A 109 -7.95 4.49 -10.25
N VAL A 110 -6.66 4.63 -9.96
CA VAL A 110 -6.01 3.97 -8.82
C VAL A 110 -5.37 5.01 -7.91
N ALA A 111 -5.66 4.93 -6.62
CA ALA A 111 -4.98 5.66 -5.57
C ALA A 111 -4.20 4.69 -4.68
N GLY A 112 -2.88 4.87 -4.58
CA GLY A 112 -2.00 4.10 -3.70
C GLY A 112 -1.44 4.98 -2.60
N LEU A 113 -1.60 4.58 -1.33
CA LEU A 113 -0.97 5.28 -0.22
C LEU A 113 0.56 5.15 -0.31
N LEU A 114 1.08 3.93 -0.48
CA LEU A 114 2.51 3.66 -0.65
C LEU A 114 2.81 3.04 -2.02
N VAL A 115 3.87 3.49 -2.68
CA VAL A 115 4.39 2.89 -3.92
C VAL A 115 5.85 2.52 -3.70
N LYS A 116 6.19 1.24 -3.80
CA LYS A 116 7.58 0.78 -3.65
C LYS A 116 8.37 1.00 -4.94
N ARG A 117 9.59 1.49 -4.80
CA ARG A 117 10.59 1.51 -5.89
C ARG A 117 11.18 0.13 -6.13
N VAL A 118 10.45 -0.71 -6.86
CA VAL A 118 10.92 -2.04 -7.27
C VAL A 118 11.52 -2.02 -8.68
N PRO A 119 12.60 -2.77 -8.95
CA PRO A 119 13.09 -2.97 -10.30
C PRO A 119 11.99 -3.55 -11.21
N HIS A 120 11.87 -3.05 -12.43
CA HIS A 120 10.87 -3.47 -13.42
C HIS A 120 9.40 -3.12 -13.11
N ASN A 121 9.14 -2.06 -12.32
CA ASN A 121 7.79 -1.53 -12.09
C ASN A 121 7.21 -0.79 -13.32
N SER A 122 7.17 -1.44 -14.49
CA SER A 122 6.94 -0.79 -15.78
C SER A 122 5.48 -0.79 -16.25
N ALA A 123 4.51 -1.27 -15.46
CA ALA A 123 3.17 -1.53 -16.01
C ALA A 123 1.97 -0.90 -15.29
N CYS A 124 2.09 -0.41 -14.04
CA CYS A 124 0.92 0.16 -13.35
C CYS A 124 1.35 1.08 -12.20
N LEU A 125 1.75 2.31 -12.53
CA LEU A 125 1.83 3.37 -11.53
C LEU A 125 0.41 3.86 -11.22
N PRO A 126 0.05 4.03 -9.94
CA PRO A 126 -1.23 4.62 -9.57
C PRO A 126 -1.40 6.03 -10.15
N ASP A 127 -2.64 6.42 -10.43
CA ASP A 127 -2.98 7.78 -10.84
C ASP A 127 -2.77 8.78 -9.70
N TYR A 128 -2.93 8.33 -8.45
CA TYR A 128 -2.70 9.11 -7.24
C TYR A 128 -1.74 8.36 -6.33
N VAL A 129 -0.67 9.03 -5.92
CA VAL A 129 0.38 8.47 -5.07
C VAL A 129 0.48 9.29 -3.80
N GLY A 130 0.39 8.65 -2.63
CA GLY A 130 0.68 9.27 -1.34
C GLY A 130 2.18 9.43 -1.14
N PHE A 131 2.88 8.30 -1.01
CA PHE A 131 4.31 8.24 -0.76
C PHE A 131 5.00 7.23 -1.68
N GLU A 132 6.14 7.62 -2.23
CA GLU A 132 7.05 6.72 -2.92
C GLU A 132 8.16 6.30 -1.95
N ILE A 133 8.24 5.01 -1.64
CA ILE A 133 9.09 4.47 -0.57
C ILE A 133 10.16 3.50 -1.11
N PRO A 134 11.27 3.31 -0.37
CA PRO A 134 12.27 2.29 -0.71
C PRO A 134 11.66 0.89 -0.73
N ASP A 135 12.32 -0.07 -1.37
CA ASP A 135 11.90 -1.49 -1.34
C ASP A 135 12.26 -2.16 -0.01
N GLN A 136 11.63 -1.68 1.06
CA GLN A 136 11.72 -2.22 2.41
C GLN A 136 10.38 -2.83 2.81
N PHE A 137 10.40 -3.78 3.75
CA PHE A 137 9.17 -4.35 4.29
C PHE A 137 8.66 -3.42 5.40
N VAL A 138 7.49 -2.83 5.18
CA VAL A 138 6.88 -1.87 6.09
C VAL A 138 5.61 -2.44 6.71
N VAL A 139 5.35 -2.04 7.95
CA VAL A 139 4.19 -2.45 8.76
C VAL A 139 3.59 -1.24 9.47
N GLY A 140 2.39 -1.38 10.02
CA GLY A 140 1.66 -0.31 10.69
C GLY A 140 0.82 0.52 9.73
N TYR A 141 -0.06 1.31 10.33
CA TYR A 141 -1.16 1.99 9.65
C TYR A 141 -2.03 0.99 8.89
N ALA A 142 -2.53 -0.02 9.62
CA ALA A 142 -3.26 -1.19 9.11
C ALA A 142 -2.47 -2.14 8.17
N LEU A 143 -1.23 -1.81 7.78
CA LEU A 143 -0.33 -2.75 7.10
C LEU A 143 0.18 -3.78 8.10
N ASP A 144 0.27 -5.03 7.66
CA ASP A 144 0.60 -6.15 8.52
C ASP A 144 1.83 -6.95 8.07
N TYR A 145 2.32 -7.74 9.02
CA TYR A 145 3.14 -8.91 8.73
C TYR A 145 2.51 -10.11 9.44
N ASN A 146 1.91 -11.00 8.66
CA ASN A 146 1.17 -12.17 9.17
C ASN A 146 0.11 -11.78 10.21
N GLU A 147 -0.73 -10.79 9.87
CA GLU A 147 -1.80 -10.23 10.72
C GLU A 147 -1.34 -9.38 11.93
N TYR A 148 -0.05 -9.33 12.24
CA TYR A 148 0.49 -8.45 13.29
C TYR A 148 0.73 -7.04 12.78
N PHE A 149 0.94 -6.09 13.70
CA PHE A 149 1.32 -4.69 13.47
C PHE A 149 0.23 -3.77 12.89
N ARG A 150 -1.00 -4.26 12.62
CA ARG A 150 -2.11 -3.41 12.13
C ARG A 150 -2.44 -2.25 13.08
N ASP A 151 -2.27 -2.49 14.38
CA ASP A 151 -2.53 -1.57 15.50
C ASP A 151 -1.44 -0.52 15.71
N LEU A 152 -0.36 -0.55 14.92
CA LEU A 152 0.69 0.46 14.97
C LEU A 152 0.25 1.70 14.19
N ASN A 153 0.20 2.88 14.83
CA ASN A 153 -0.25 4.11 14.16
C ASN A 153 0.76 4.66 13.12
N HIS A 154 2.03 4.27 13.26
CA HIS A 154 3.13 4.71 12.40
C HIS A 154 3.40 3.68 11.32
N ILE A 155 3.87 4.13 10.16
CA ILE A 155 4.43 3.21 9.16
C ILE A 155 5.91 3.04 9.49
N CYS A 156 6.32 1.81 9.79
CA CYS A 156 7.65 1.46 10.27
C CYS A 156 8.28 0.37 9.42
N VAL A 157 9.61 0.29 9.40
CA VAL A 157 10.33 -0.88 8.87
C VAL A 157 10.35 -1.98 9.92
N ILE A 158 9.94 -3.19 9.54
CA ILE A 158 10.05 -4.36 10.42
C ILE A 158 11.50 -4.86 10.46
N SER A 159 12.02 -5.06 11.67
CA SER A 159 13.36 -5.60 11.91
C SER A 159 13.47 -7.09 11.57
N GLU A 160 14.69 -7.60 11.45
CA GLU A 160 14.93 -9.05 11.25
C GLU A 160 14.47 -9.90 12.45
N SER A 161 14.59 -9.38 13.68
CA SER A 161 14.03 -10.00 14.88
C SER A 161 12.50 -10.07 14.79
N GLY A 162 11.85 -8.99 14.38
CA GLY A 162 10.40 -8.94 14.15
C GLY A 162 9.96 -9.97 13.11
N LYS A 163 10.60 -9.99 11.94
CA LYS A 163 10.31 -10.98 10.89
C LYS A 163 10.44 -12.41 11.41
N THR A 164 11.48 -12.69 12.21
CA THR A 164 11.71 -14.03 12.77
C THR A 164 10.65 -14.40 13.82
N LYS A 165 10.28 -13.45 14.68
CA LYS A 165 9.31 -13.64 15.78
C LYS A 165 7.90 -13.92 15.28
N TYR A 166 7.47 -13.24 14.22
CA TYR A 166 6.09 -13.30 13.70
C TYR A 166 5.95 -14.16 12.44
N LYS A 167 6.98 -14.92 12.08
CA LYS A 167 6.92 -15.86 10.96
C LYS A 167 5.98 -17.03 11.29
N ILE A 168 5.08 -17.36 10.36
CA ILE A 168 4.26 -18.58 10.38
C ILE A 168 5.03 -19.74 9.72
#